data_AF-A0A800A088-F1
#
_entry.id   AF-A0A800A088-F1
#
_cell.length_a   1.000
_cell.length_b   1.000
_cell.length_c   1.000
_cell.angle_alpha   90.00
_cell.angle_beta   90.00
_cell.angle_gamma   90.00
#
_symmetry.space_group_name_H-M   'P 1'
#
loop_
_entity.id
_entity.type
_entity.pdbx_description
1 polymer ?
#
loop_
_entity_poly.entity_id
_entity_poly.type
_entity_poly.pdbx_seq_one_letter_code
_entity_poly.pdbx_strand_id
1 'polypeptide(L)'
;MELRLGREEVVLEVERISGQNLMACYQCGACTASCPVAFSMDLKPHQVMRLLQLGRWEEVLRARSPWVCASCYNCTVECPRGIQLTAVMYAVRELALRKGLSPKGAMGPAFVTTFFGQVLKRGRAHEAPLLTLTALKSKPFSLLPKAPLGLRLFLKRRLPLFGERVRKVWEIE
;
A
#
# COMPACT_ATOMS: atom_id res chain seq x y z
N MET A 1 -25.45 -2.53 -10.90
CA MET A 1 -25.70 -3.70 -10.02
C MET A 1 -24.64 -3.70 -8.93
N GLU A 2 -24.81 -2.84 -7.94
CA GLU A 2 -23.88 -2.65 -6.82
C GLU A 2 -24.08 -3.79 -5.82
N LEU A 3 -23.15 -4.75 -5.81
CA LEU A 3 -23.12 -5.83 -4.83
C LEU A 3 -22.89 -5.23 -3.43
N ARG A 4 -23.94 -5.24 -2.61
CA ARG A 4 -23.84 -5.16 -1.15
C ARG A 4 -23.26 -6.49 -0.66
N LEU A 5 -21.93 -6.63 -0.74
CA LEU A 5 -21.20 -7.75 -0.15
C LEU A 5 -21.49 -7.79 1.36
N GLY A 6 -21.84 -8.96 1.88
CA GLY A 6 -22.10 -9.17 3.31
C GLY A 6 -20.87 -8.90 4.17
N ARG A 7 -21.08 -8.67 5.48
CA ARG A 7 -20.02 -8.39 6.48
C ARG A 7 -18.90 -9.44 6.48
N GLU A 8 -19.24 -10.70 6.23
CA GLU A 8 -18.32 -11.84 6.21
C GLU A 8 -17.50 -11.94 4.92
N GLU A 9 -18.06 -11.49 3.79
CA GLU A 9 -17.46 -11.67 2.47
C GLU A 9 -16.16 -10.86 2.30
N VAL A 10 -16.10 -9.66 2.89
CA VAL A 10 -14.87 -8.84 2.85
C VAL A 10 -13.75 -9.45 3.68
N VAL A 11 -14.08 -10.04 4.84
CA VAL A 11 -13.09 -10.68 5.70
C VAL A 11 -12.53 -11.93 5.01
N LEU A 12 -13.40 -12.75 4.40
CA LEU A 12 -12.98 -13.90 3.60
C LEU A 12 -12.09 -13.49 2.42
N GLU A 13 -12.39 -12.38 1.76
CA GLU A 13 -11.55 -11.86 0.68
C GLU A 13 -10.17 -11.39 1.19
N VAL A 14 -10.09 -10.81 2.40
CA VAL A 14 -8.79 -10.53 3.04
C VAL A 14 -8.02 -11.82 3.27
N GLU A 15 -8.65 -12.87 3.80
CA GLU A 15 -8.01 -14.18 4.00
C GLU A 15 -7.53 -14.77 2.67
N ARG A 16 -8.36 -14.70 1.63
CA ARG A 16 -8.05 -15.21 0.29
C ARG A 16 -6.86 -14.49 -0.34
N ILE A 17 -6.81 -13.16 -0.27
CA ILE A 17 -5.71 -12.37 -0.85
C ILE A 17 -4.43 -12.54 -0.04
N SER A 18 -4.52 -12.53 1.29
CA SER A 18 -3.35 -12.60 2.17
C SER A 18 -2.82 -14.04 2.37
N GLY A 19 -3.64 -15.05 2.08
CA GLY A 19 -3.34 -16.45 2.40
C GLY A 19 -3.25 -16.73 3.90
N GLN A 20 -3.81 -15.87 4.76
CA GLN A 20 -3.72 -15.97 6.22
C GLN A 20 -5.07 -16.32 6.84
N ASN A 21 -5.07 -17.15 7.88
CA ASN A 21 -6.22 -17.36 8.74
C ASN A 21 -6.23 -16.29 9.84
N LEU A 22 -7.19 -15.37 9.79
CA LEU A 22 -7.28 -14.25 10.73
C LEU A 22 -7.71 -14.72 12.13
N MET A 23 -8.48 -15.80 12.22
CA MET A 23 -8.94 -16.39 13.48
C MET A 23 -7.81 -17.08 14.25
N ALA A 24 -6.68 -17.39 13.61
CA ALA A 24 -5.49 -17.87 14.31
C ALA A 24 -4.87 -16.84 15.26
N CYS A 25 -5.20 -15.55 15.11
CA CYS A 25 -4.66 -14.47 15.94
C CYS A 25 -5.35 -14.44 17.32
N TYR A 26 -4.58 -14.72 18.36
CA TYR A 26 -5.01 -14.63 19.77
C TYR A 26 -4.69 -13.28 20.46
N GLN A 27 -4.43 -12.21 19.70
CA GLN A 27 -4.26 -10.84 20.23
C GLN A 27 -3.11 -10.61 21.24
N CYS A 28 -1.97 -11.30 21.11
CA CYS A 28 -0.80 -11.07 21.99
C CYS A 28 -0.14 -9.68 21.89
N GLY A 29 -0.39 -8.91 20.82
CA GLY A 29 0.17 -7.57 20.64
C GLY A 29 1.63 -7.48 20.18
N ALA A 30 2.36 -8.60 20.03
CA ALA A 30 3.79 -8.63 19.64
C ALA A 30 4.07 -7.83 18.36
N CYS A 31 3.20 -7.94 17.36
CA CYS A 31 3.30 -7.21 16.10
C CYS A 31 3.27 -5.68 16.23
N THR A 32 2.68 -5.17 17.30
CA THR A 32 2.60 -3.73 17.57
C THR A 32 3.81 -3.26 18.36
N ALA A 33 4.23 -4.04 19.35
CA ALA A 33 5.46 -3.79 20.08
C ALA A 33 6.68 -3.76 19.14
N SER A 34 6.70 -4.63 18.13
CA SER A 34 7.81 -4.73 17.18
C SER A 34 7.74 -3.72 16.02
N CYS A 35 6.65 -2.96 15.88
CA CYS A 35 6.46 -2.08 14.72
C CYS A 35 7.15 -0.71 14.90
N PRO A 36 8.18 -0.38 14.09
CA PRO A 36 8.91 0.88 14.24
C PRO A 36 8.08 2.12 13.91
N VAL A 37 7.03 1.95 13.10
CA VAL A 37 6.13 3.05 12.66
C VAL A 37 4.80 3.04 13.39
N ALA A 38 4.66 2.25 14.47
CA ALA A 38 3.42 2.16 15.24
C ALA A 38 2.95 3.53 15.71
N PHE A 39 3.87 4.42 16.14
CA PHE A 39 3.52 5.77 16.61
C PHE A 39 2.77 6.63 15.57
N SER A 40 2.96 6.37 14.27
CA SER A 40 2.30 7.09 13.17
C SER A 40 1.03 6.41 12.65
N MET A 41 0.65 5.26 13.21
CA MET A 41 -0.53 4.49 12.82
C MET A 41 -1.77 4.88 13.63
N ASP A 42 -2.90 5.10 12.95
CA ASP A 42 -4.23 5.29 13.55
C ASP A 42 -4.86 3.99 14.07
N LEU A 43 -4.52 2.85 13.47
CA LEU A 43 -4.84 1.50 13.92
C LEU A 43 -3.54 0.70 14.00
N LYS A 44 -3.17 0.27 15.20
CA LYS A 44 -1.99 -0.57 15.38
C LYS A 44 -2.20 -1.95 14.72
N PRO A 45 -1.13 -2.67 14.34
CA PRO A 45 -1.25 -3.97 13.68
C PRO A 45 -2.15 -4.98 14.38
N HIS A 46 -2.12 -5.07 15.73
CA HIS A 46 -3.00 -5.98 16.47
C HIS A 46 -4.47 -5.54 16.41
N GLN A 47 -4.73 -4.22 16.43
CA GLN A 47 -6.08 -3.65 16.31
C GLN A 47 -6.67 -3.91 14.93
N VAL A 48 -5.87 -3.83 13.86
CA VAL A 48 -6.29 -4.22 12.50
C VAL A 48 -6.76 -5.68 12.50
N MET A 49 -5.97 -6.59 13.06
CA MET A 49 -6.37 -8.00 13.17
C MET A 49 -7.66 -8.16 13.97
N ARG A 50 -7.79 -7.47 15.11
CA ARG A 50 -8.99 -7.55 15.95
C ARG A 50 -10.23 -7.05 15.24
N LEU A 51 -10.14 -5.92 14.55
CA LEU A 51 -11.27 -5.36 13.81
C LEU A 51 -11.70 -6.27 12.66
N LEU A 52 -10.75 -6.89 11.96
CA LEU A 52 -11.07 -7.88 10.93
C LEU A 52 -11.76 -9.12 11.51
N GLN A 53 -11.29 -9.65 12.64
CA GLN A 53 -11.95 -10.76 13.35
C GLN A 53 -13.37 -10.41 13.79
N LEU A 54 -13.59 -9.15 14.19
CA LEU A 54 -14.91 -8.64 14.56
C LEU A 54 -15.75 -8.25 13.34
N GLY A 55 -15.30 -8.49 12.11
CA GLY A 55 -16.01 -8.09 10.89
C GLY A 55 -16.21 -6.58 10.74
N ARG A 56 -15.43 -5.75 11.44
CA ARG A 56 -15.42 -4.28 11.34
C ARG A 56 -14.45 -3.83 10.24
N TRP A 57 -14.62 -4.42 9.05
CA TRP A 57 -13.69 -4.25 7.93
C TRP A 57 -13.71 -2.83 7.34
N GLU A 58 -14.83 -2.11 7.38
CA GLU A 58 -14.92 -0.74 6.84
C GLU A 58 -13.94 0.22 7.49
N GLU A 59 -13.79 0.13 8.82
CA GLU A 59 -12.84 0.95 9.57
C GLU A 59 -11.40 0.64 9.17
N VAL A 60 -11.10 -0.64 8.95
CA VAL A 60 -9.77 -1.09 8.50
C VAL A 60 -9.46 -0.59 7.09
N LEU A 61 -10.42 -0.67 6.16
CA LEU A 61 -10.23 -0.24 4.78
C LEU A 61 -10.10 1.28 4.62
N ARG A 62 -10.75 2.06 5.51
CA ARG A 62 -10.68 3.53 5.52
C ARG A 62 -9.47 4.08 6.30
N ALA A 63 -8.82 3.26 7.11
CA ALA A 63 -7.70 3.67 7.94
C ALA A 63 -6.48 4.12 7.13
N ARG A 64 -5.66 4.98 7.74
CA ARG A 64 -4.36 5.40 7.19
C ARG A 64 -3.26 4.38 7.44
N SER A 65 -3.40 3.54 8.46
CA SER A 65 -2.38 2.59 8.91
C SER A 65 -1.86 1.64 7.83
N PRO A 66 -2.70 1.03 6.97
CA PRO A 66 -2.20 0.24 5.86
C PRO A 66 -1.27 1.06 4.97
N TRP A 67 -1.53 2.35 4.77
CA TRP A 67 -0.73 3.23 3.90
C TRP A 67 0.55 3.79 4.55
N VAL A 68 0.62 3.79 5.88
CA VAL A 68 1.82 4.18 6.66
C VAL A 68 2.74 2.97 6.91
N CYS A 69 2.20 1.75 6.80
CA CYS A 69 2.99 0.53 6.97
C CYS A 69 4.23 0.49 6.05
N ALA A 70 5.42 0.48 6.64
CA ALA A 70 6.68 0.44 5.91
C ALA A 70 6.94 -0.91 5.21
N SER A 71 6.11 -1.92 5.48
CA SER A 71 6.27 -3.28 4.94
C SER A 71 7.66 -3.87 5.26
N CYS A 72 8.14 -3.64 6.48
CA CYS A 72 9.45 -4.09 6.96
C CYS A 72 9.47 -5.55 7.47
N TYR A 73 8.32 -6.24 7.47
CA TYR A 73 8.16 -7.64 7.88
C TYR A 73 8.44 -8.00 9.34
N ASN A 74 8.83 -7.05 10.20
CA ASN A 74 9.12 -7.34 11.61
C ASN A 74 7.93 -7.98 12.35
N CYS A 75 6.71 -7.51 12.09
CA CYS A 75 5.50 -8.09 12.68
C CYS A 75 5.20 -9.53 12.23
N THR A 76 5.75 -9.96 11.09
CA THR A 76 5.59 -11.33 10.57
C THR A 76 6.58 -12.27 11.24
N VAL A 77 7.84 -11.84 11.39
CA VAL A 77 8.88 -12.61 12.07
C VAL A 77 8.54 -12.81 13.56
N GLU A 78 8.09 -11.74 14.22
CA GLU A 78 7.77 -11.75 15.65
C GLU A 78 6.42 -12.43 15.98
N CYS A 79 5.67 -12.91 14.98
CA CYS A 79 4.36 -13.51 15.25
C CYS A 79 4.51 -14.95 15.78
N PRO A 80 4.17 -15.25 17.04
CA PRO A 80 4.27 -16.61 17.59
C PRO A 80 3.27 -17.60 16.97
N ARG A 81 2.27 -17.09 16.23
CA ARG A 81 1.28 -17.90 15.50
C ARG A 81 1.65 -18.08 14.02
N GLY A 82 2.77 -17.51 13.57
CA GLY A 82 3.22 -17.59 12.17
C GLY A 82 2.36 -16.80 11.18
N ILE A 83 1.58 -15.83 11.65
CA ILE A 83 0.71 -15.02 10.77
C ILE A 83 1.57 -13.99 10.05
N GLN A 84 1.43 -13.94 8.72
CA GLN A 84 2.08 -12.91 7.90
C GLN A 84 1.26 -11.63 7.88
N LEU A 85 1.37 -10.82 8.94
CA LEU A 85 0.61 -9.57 9.06
C LEU A 85 0.91 -8.57 7.93
N THR A 86 2.10 -8.62 7.32
CA THR A 86 2.38 -7.80 6.13
C THR A 86 1.49 -8.17 4.95
N ALA A 87 1.25 -9.47 4.72
CA ALA A 87 0.33 -9.95 3.67
C ALA A 87 -1.11 -9.46 3.94
N VAL A 88 -1.55 -9.49 5.20
CA VAL A 88 -2.87 -8.93 5.59
C VAL A 88 -2.93 -7.43 5.30
N MET A 89 -1.89 -6.66 5.62
CA MET A 89 -1.83 -5.23 5.30
C MET A 89 -1.87 -4.96 3.79
N TYR A 90 -1.21 -5.78 2.96
CA TYR A 90 -1.30 -5.68 1.50
C TYR A 90 -2.71 -5.98 0.99
N ALA A 91 -3.36 -7.04 1.49
CA ALA A 91 -4.74 -7.38 1.14
C ALA A 91 -5.71 -6.24 1.50
N VAL A 92 -5.53 -5.61 2.66
CA VAL A 92 -6.30 -4.44 3.08
C VAL A 92 -6.10 -3.26 2.12
N ARG A 93 -4.86 -2.94 1.72
CA ARG A 93 -4.59 -1.87 0.73
C ARG A 93 -5.29 -2.14 -0.60
N GLU A 94 -5.18 -3.36 -1.09
CA GLU A 94 -5.79 -3.78 -2.34
C GLU A 94 -7.31 -3.63 -2.30
N LEU A 95 -7.97 -4.13 -1.25
CA LEU A 95 -9.41 -4.01 -1.10
C LEU A 95 -9.87 -2.57 -0.88
N ALA A 96 -9.10 -1.76 -0.15
CA ALA A 96 -9.38 -0.35 0.00
C ALA A 96 -9.35 0.39 -1.35
N LEU A 97 -8.45 0.02 -2.27
CA LEU A 97 -8.43 0.54 -3.64
C LEU A 97 -9.62 0.02 -4.46
N ARG A 98 -9.85 -1.30 -4.48
CA ARG A 98 -10.94 -1.94 -5.25
C ARG A 98 -12.32 -1.39 -4.87
N LYS A 99 -12.54 -1.08 -3.58
CA LYS A 99 -13.80 -0.53 -3.05
C LYS A 99 -13.84 1.01 -3.03
N GLY A 100 -12.77 1.70 -3.45
CA GLY A 100 -12.71 3.17 -3.42
C GLY A 100 -12.74 3.79 -2.02
N LEU A 101 -12.35 3.02 -0.99
CA LEU A 101 -12.35 3.42 0.42
C LEU A 101 -10.99 3.95 0.90
N SER A 102 -9.96 3.85 0.05
CA SER A 102 -8.64 4.41 0.35
C SER A 102 -8.71 5.94 0.59
N PRO A 103 -7.88 6.50 1.50
CA PRO A 103 -7.85 7.94 1.75
C PRO A 103 -7.60 8.75 0.48
N LYS A 104 -8.59 9.55 0.05
CA LYS A 104 -8.49 10.39 -1.15
C LYS A 104 -7.42 11.48 -0.97
N GLY A 105 -6.65 11.75 -2.03
CA GLY A 105 -5.58 12.75 -2.01
C GLY A 105 -4.33 12.34 -1.20
N ALA A 106 -4.32 11.17 -0.57
CA ALA A 106 -3.15 10.68 0.13
C ALA A 106 -2.07 10.19 -0.86
N MET A 107 -0.82 10.41 -0.49
CA MET A 107 0.35 10.01 -1.29
C MET A 107 0.40 8.49 -1.51
N GLY A 108 0.10 7.68 -0.48
CA GLY A 108 0.18 6.21 -0.56
C GLY A 108 -0.67 5.59 -1.68
N PRO A 109 -2.01 5.79 -1.67
CA PRO A 109 -2.89 5.29 -2.74
C PRO A 109 -2.52 5.83 -4.13
N ALA A 110 -2.19 7.12 -4.22
CA ALA A 110 -1.78 7.75 -5.47
C ALA A 110 -0.49 7.14 -6.03
N PHE A 111 0.50 6.87 -5.17
CA PHE A 111 1.76 6.26 -5.54
C PHE A 111 1.56 4.83 -6.00
N VAL A 112 0.88 4.00 -5.19
CA VAL A 112 0.66 2.57 -5.49
C VAL A 112 -0.06 2.41 -6.83
N THR A 113 -1.16 3.14 -7.05
CA THR A 113 -1.91 3.06 -8.31
C THR A 113 -1.10 3.54 -9.52
N THR A 114 -0.22 4.52 -9.34
CA THR A 114 0.63 5.06 -10.40
C THR A 114 1.81 4.14 -10.70
N PHE A 115 2.44 3.59 -9.67
CA PHE A 115 3.52 2.63 -9.77
C PHE A 115 3.07 1.37 -10.50
N PHE A 116 2.04 0.69 -10.00
CA PHE A 116 1.50 -0.50 -10.67
C PHE A 116 0.96 -0.17 -12.06
N GLY A 117 0.34 1.00 -12.24
CA GLY A 117 -0.09 1.46 -13.56
C GLY A 117 1.05 1.59 -14.57
N GLN A 118 2.26 1.96 -14.13
CA GLN A 118 3.44 1.99 -14.99
C GLN A 118 4.01 0.60 -15.24
N VAL A 119 4.20 -0.20 -14.18
CA VAL A 119 4.74 -1.56 -14.30
C VAL A 119 3.85 -2.40 -15.22
N LEU A 120 2.53 -2.39 -15.02
CA LEU A 120 1.60 -3.19 -15.82
C LEU A 120 1.50 -2.72 -17.29
N LYS A 121 1.68 -1.41 -17.57
CA LYS A 121 1.57 -0.87 -18.94
C LYS A 121 2.89 -0.81 -19.70
N ARG A 122 4.03 -0.68 -19.00
CA ARG A 122 5.34 -0.40 -19.58
C ARG A 122 6.43 -1.40 -19.18
N GLY A 123 6.14 -2.34 -18.29
CA GLY A 123 7.09 -3.34 -17.77
C GLY A 123 8.09 -2.80 -16.74
N ARG A 124 8.50 -1.52 -16.85
CA ARG A 124 9.37 -0.84 -15.88
C ARG A 124 8.74 0.47 -15.39
N ALA A 125 8.97 0.76 -14.11
CA ALA A 125 8.60 2.04 -13.51
C ALA A 125 9.69 3.09 -13.79
N HIS A 126 9.27 4.29 -14.17
CA HIS A 126 10.16 5.40 -14.49
C HIS A 126 9.99 6.54 -13.50
N GLU A 127 11.08 7.06 -12.97
CA GLU A 127 11.05 8.02 -11.85
C GLU A 127 10.32 9.32 -12.21
N ALA A 128 10.64 9.94 -13.34
CA ALA A 128 10.02 11.20 -13.75
C ALA A 128 8.49 11.12 -13.91
N PRO A 129 7.93 10.18 -14.69
CA PRO A 129 6.47 10.01 -14.77
C PRO A 129 5.89 9.51 -13.44
N LEU A 130 6.61 8.73 -12.64
CA LEU A 130 6.10 8.27 -11.34
C LEU A 130 5.91 9.42 -10.38
N LEU A 131 6.92 10.27 -10.23
CA LEU A 131 6.87 11.44 -9.35
C LEU A 131 5.82 12.45 -9.83
N THR A 132 5.81 12.75 -11.12
CA THR A 132 4.86 13.74 -11.69
C THR A 132 3.41 13.28 -11.61
N LEU A 133 3.10 12.06 -12.07
CA LEU A 133 1.73 11.54 -12.04
C LEU A 133 1.22 11.31 -10.61
N THR A 134 2.10 10.89 -9.70
CA THR A 134 1.73 10.75 -8.28
C THR A 134 1.42 12.10 -7.66
N ALA A 135 2.24 13.12 -7.92
CA ALA A 135 1.98 14.47 -7.43
C ALA A 135 0.68 15.04 -8.01
N LEU A 136 0.43 14.86 -9.31
CA LEU A 136 -0.82 15.29 -9.95
C LEU A 136 -2.05 14.66 -9.31
N LYS A 137 -1.99 13.39 -8.92
CA LYS A 137 -3.10 12.67 -8.27
C LYS A 137 -3.29 12.99 -6.78
N SER A 138 -2.23 13.40 -6.08
CA SER A 138 -2.26 13.62 -4.63
C SER A 138 -2.28 15.10 -4.28
N LYS A 139 -1.21 15.84 -4.63
CA LYS A 139 -1.02 17.26 -4.34
C LYS A 139 -0.28 17.93 -5.52
N PRO A 140 -0.98 18.45 -6.54
CA PRO A 140 -0.36 18.92 -7.78
C PRO A 140 0.64 20.06 -7.54
N PHE A 141 0.36 20.95 -6.58
CA PHE A 141 1.23 22.07 -6.26
C PHE A 141 2.51 21.70 -5.48
N SER A 142 2.65 20.45 -5.01
CA SER A 142 3.81 20.01 -4.23
C SER A 142 5.12 19.93 -5.04
N LEU A 143 5.02 19.99 -6.37
CA LEU A 143 6.17 19.98 -7.28
C LEU A 143 6.76 21.37 -7.56
N LEU A 144 5.98 22.45 -7.41
CA LEU A 144 6.48 23.81 -7.62
C LEU A 144 7.76 24.12 -6.83
N PRO A 145 7.80 23.90 -5.50
CA PRO A 145 9.02 24.17 -4.73
C PRO A 145 10.19 23.23 -5.09
N LYS A 146 9.91 22.08 -5.71
CA LYS A 146 10.92 21.09 -6.13
C LYS A 146 11.40 21.31 -7.57
N ALA A 147 10.81 22.23 -8.32
CA ALA A 147 11.16 22.51 -9.71
C ALA A 147 12.66 22.88 -9.90
N PRO A 148 13.31 23.68 -9.03
CA PRO A 148 14.73 24.00 -9.19
C PRO A 148 15.63 22.76 -9.09
N LEU A 149 15.32 21.82 -8.18
CA LEU A 149 16.04 20.56 -8.05
C LEU A 149 15.80 19.66 -9.28
N GLY A 150 14.56 19.56 -9.73
CA GLY A 150 14.19 18.82 -10.94
C GLY A 150 14.95 19.32 -12.17
N LEU A 151 15.04 20.65 -12.35
CA LEU A 151 15.79 21.26 -13.45
C LEU A 151 17.29 20.93 -13.35
N ARG A 152 17.89 21.01 -12.15
CA ARG A 152 19.31 20.64 -11.94
C ARG A 152 19.59 19.17 -12.25
N LEU A 153 18.68 18.26 -11.88
CA LEU A 153 18.80 16.83 -12.18
C LEU A 153 18.64 16.54 -13.66
N PHE A 154 17.69 17.21 -14.32
CA PHE A 154 17.48 17.11 -15.77
C PHE A 154 18.70 17.62 -16.56
N LEU A 155 19.24 18.79 -16.20
CA LEU A 155 20.45 19.35 -16.81
C LEU A 155 21.67 18.43 -16.65
N LYS A 156 21.77 17.73 -15.52
CA LYS A 156 22.82 16.72 -15.27
C LYS A 156 22.51 15.33 -15.89
N ARG A 157 21.44 15.19 -16.68
CA ARG A 157 20.96 13.92 -17.28
C ARG A 157 20.69 12.81 -16.26
N ARG A 158 20.43 13.17 -15.00
CA ARG A 158 20.11 12.24 -13.91
C ARG A 158 18.61 12.00 -13.74
N LEU A 159 17.78 12.67 -14.54
CA LEU A 159 16.33 12.53 -14.53
C LEU A 159 15.80 12.40 -15.97
N PRO A 160 15.81 11.20 -16.56
CA PRO A 160 15.21 10.98 -17.87
C PRO A 160 13.69 11.15 -17.80
N LEU A 161 13.13 12.01 -18.66
CA LEU A 161 11.68 12.26 -18.70
C LEU A 161 10.90 11.08 -19.28
N PHE A 162 11.55 10.32 -20.15
CA PHE A 162 11.04 9.11 -20.75
C PHE A 162 12.03 8.00 -20.48
N GLY A 163 11.53 6.80 -20.23
CA GLY A 163 12.40 5.64 -20.22
C GLY A 163 11.82 4.47 -20.99
N GLU A 164 12.67 3.46 -21.11
CA GLU A 164 12.49 2.30 -21.97
C GLU A 164 11.28 1.47 -21.55
N ARG A 165 10.62 0.89 -22.55
CA ARG A 165 9.51 -0.01 -22.34
C ARG A 165 10.05 -1.43 -22.37
N VAL A 166 9.83 -2.16 -21.29
CA VAL A 166 10.12 -3.58 -21.21
C VAL A 166 8.84 -4.35 -21.50
N ARG A 167 8.89 -5.30 -22.43
CA ARG A 167 7.76 -6.19 -22.74
C ARG A 167 8.01 -7.61 -22.25
N LYS A 168 9.27 -8.04 -22.21
CA LYS A 168 9.66 -9.41 -21.88
C LYS A 168 10.57 -9.42 -20.66
N VAL A 169 10.43 -10.43 -19.81
CA VAL A 169 11.16 -10.51 -18.53
C VAL A 169 12.67 -10.57 -18.74
N TRP A 170 13.14 -11.22 -19.80
CA TRP A 170 14.57 -11.31 -20.14
C TRP A 170 15.18 -10.04 -20.72
N GLU A 171 14.39 -8.99 -20.95
CA GLU A 171 14.92 -7.64 -21.25
C GLU A 171 15.34 -6.90 -19.97
N ILE A 172 15.09 -7.50 -18.80
CA ILE A 172 15.50 -6.98 -17.50
C ILE A 172 16.89 -7.55 -17.17
N GLU A 173 17.92 -6.95 -17.77
CA GLU A 173 19.28 -6.98 -17.24
C GLU A 173 19.37 -6.14 -15.95
#